data_AF-A0A2S5T4A0-F1
#
_entry.id   AF-A0A2S5T4A0-F1
#
_cell.length_a   1.000
_cell.length_b   1.000
_cell.length_c   1.000
_cell.angle_alpha   90.00
_cell.angle_beta   90.00
_cell.angle_gamma   90.00
#
_symmetry.space_group_name_H-M   'P 1'
#
loop_
_entity.id
_entity.type
_entity.pdbx_description
1 polymer ?
#
loop_
_entity_poly.entity_id
_entity_poly.type
_entity_poly.pdbx_seq_one_letter_code
_entity_poly.pdbx_strand_id
1 'polypeptide(L)'
;MMKLVSRLTAKRLQWALVYLPMLVATVYFLVFSADRYVSESVITVRQTSSNAPTGGMSGAALLLAGLTPASREDTLYLQTYIHSMGLLQKLDQQLKLREHFGTPLRDPLFRLWGGTSQEWFLEYYRSRVEVLMDDISGLLTVRVQGFEPEFAQALNRAILEESERFVNELSHRMAREQGQFAEAELERATARLQEAKRQLIAFQAKHKLLDPLAQAQATGTLTAELQAALTRQEAELRNALTYLNEDSYQVKALRSQINALRQQIDEERLRATAGKNGDRINAVAAEFHDLQLQVGFAEDAYKLALAAVESARIEATRKLKSLVVVEPPVLPEIAEYPRRWYNLATLLVVCCLIYGVVSLVVATIRDHQD
;
A
#
# COMPACT_ATOMS: atom_id res chain seq x y z
N MET A 1 -58.13 33.74 -11.61
CA MET A 1 -57.91 32.35 -11.15
C MET A 1 -59.20 31.55 -10.90
N MET A 2 -60.35 32.15 -10.54
CA MET A 2 -61.62 31.44 -10.30
C MET A 2 -62.33 30.81 -11.52
N LYS A 3 -61.96 31.13 -12.77
CA LYS A 3 -62.58 30.54 -13.98
C LYS A 3 -61.85 29.31 -14.53
N LEU A 4 -60.66 28.98 -14.02
CA LEU A 4 -59.94 27.76 -14.43
C LEU A 4 -60.45 26.52 -13.67
N VAL A 5 -60.83 26.68 -12.40
CA VAL A 5 -61.25 25.57 -11.54
C VAL A 5 -62.64 25.04 -11.94
N SER A 6 -63.56 25.89 -12.39
CA SER A 6 -64.92 25.46 -12.79
C SER A 6 -65.01 24.75 -14.15
N ARG A 7 -63.92 24.73 -14.93
CA ARG A 7 -63.85 24.04 -16.25
C ARG A 7 -63.13 22.69 -16.22
N LEU A 8 -62.58 22.29 -15.07
CA LEU A 8 -61.93 21.01 -14.87
C LEU A 8 -62.97 19.98 -14.39
N THR A 9 -63.75 19.44 -15.32
CA THR A 9 -64.51 18.21 -15.06
C THR A 9 -63.52 17.09 -14.73
N ALA A 10 -63.80 16.24 -13.74
CA ALA A 10 -62.93 15.13 -13.33
C ALA A 10 -62.40 14.31 -14.53
N LYS A 11 -63.24 14.12 -15.57
CA LYS A 11 -62.87 13.47 -16.84
C LYS A 11 -61.75 14.19 -17.62
N ARG A 12 -61.74 15.52 -17.67
CA ARG A 12 -60.68 16.30 -18.37
C ARG A 12 -59.36 16.27 -17.61
N LEU A 13 -59.42 16.24 -16.29
CA LEU A 13 -58.25 16.08 -15.43
C LEU A 13 -57.64 14.68 -15.57
N GLN A 14 -58.47 13.63 -15.58
CA GLN A 14 -58.03 12.25 -15.85
C GLN A 14 -57.37 12.12 -17.23
N TRP A 15 -57.98 12.71 -18.26
CA TRP A 15 -57.43 12.69 -19.62
C TRP A 15 -56.08 13.40 -19.72
N ALA A 16 -55.95 14.59 -19.15
CA ALA A 16 -54.72 15.37 -19.21
C ALA A 16 -53.57 14.76 -18.40
N LEU A 17 -53.88 14.12 -17.27
CA LEU A 17 -52.86 13.73 -16.28
C LEU A 17 -52.50 12.23 -16.31
N VAL A 18 -53.37 11.39 -16.87
CA VAL A 18 -53.13 9.94 -16.99
C VAL A 18 -53.03 9.53 -18.45
N TYR A 19 -54.08 9.76 -19.24
CA TYR A 19 -54.13 9.24 -20.61
C TYR A 19 -53.17 9.94 -21.58
N LEU A 20 -53.02 11.27 -21.48
CA LEU A 20 -52.09 12.03 -22.32
C LEU A 20 -50.62 11.62 -22.11
N PRO A 21 -50.06 11.62 -20.89
CA PRO A 21 -48.67 11.18 -20.68
C PRO A 21 -48.47 9.70 -21.01
N MET A 22 -49.46 8.83 -20.75
CA MET A 22 -49.40 7.41 -21.13
C MET A 22 -49.35 7.24 -22.65
N LEU A 23 -50.14 8.00 -23.41
CA LEU A 23 -50.16 7.97 -24.88
C LEU A 23 -48.84 8.48 -25.45
N VAL A 24 -48.31 9.59 -24.94
CA VAL A 24 -47.01 10.13 -25.34
C VAL A 24 -45.89 9.13 -25.07
N ALA A 25 -45.86 8.52 -23.88
CA ALA A 25 -44.87 7.50 -23.53
C ALA A 25 -45.00 6.25 -24.41
N THR A 26 -46.23 5.81 -24.70
CA THR A 26 -46.47 4.64 -25.56
C THR A 26 -45.98 4.89 -26.99
N VAL A 27 -46.28 6.07 -27.56
CA VAL A 27 -45.77 6.47 -28.87
C VAL A 27 -44.24 6.56 -28.86
N TYR A 28 -43.66 7.11 -27.80
CA TYR A 28 -42.21 7.16 -27.64
C TYR A 28 -41.57 5.77 -27.62
N PHE A 29 -42.05 4.87 -26.76
CA PHE A 29 -41.49 3.53 -26.61
C PHE A 29 -41.76 2.61 -27.82
N LEU A 30 -42.78 2.88 -28.64
CA LEU A 30 -43.05 2.11 -29.85
C LEU A 30 -42.29 2.61 -31.09
N VAL A 31 -42.15 3.93 -31.24
CA VAL A 31 -41.63 4.54 -32.48
C VAL A 31 -40.17 4.97 -32.37
N PHE A 32 -39.76 5.51 -31.22
CA PHE A 32 -38.45 6.17 -31.04
C PHE A 32 -37.48 5.37 -30.17
N SER A 33 -37.96 4.49 -29.31
CA SER A 33 -37.07 3.67 -28.47
C SER A 33 -36.14 2.79 -29.31
N ALA A 34 -34.84 3.04 -29.23
CA ALA A 34 -33.83 2.11 -29.74
C ALA A 34 -33.61 0.99 -28.73
N ASP A 35 -33.50 -0.23 -29.24
CA ASP A 35 -33.11 -1.38 -28.43
C ASP A 35 -31.65 -1.25 -28.01
N ARG A 36 -31.36 -1.58 -26.76
CA ARG A 36 -30.02 -1.53 -26.19
C ARG A 36 -29.65 -2.87 -25.60
N TYR A 37 -28.49 -3.33 -26.01
CA TYR A 37 -27.89 -4.61 -25.66
C TYR A 37 -26.85 -4.41 -24.57
N VAL A 38 -26.73 -5.38 -23.67
CA VAL A 38 -25.82 -5.33 -22.52
C VAL A 38 -24.84 -6.48 -22.62
N SER A 39 -23.55 -6.18 -22.75
CA SER A 39 -22.49 -7.18 -22.62
C SER A 39 -21.91 -7.10 -21.21
N GLU A 40 -21.86 -8.25 -20.53
CA GLU A 40 -21.38 -8.39 -19.16
C GLU A 40 -20.06 -9.18 -19.14
N SER A 41 -19.19 -8.81 -18.21
CA SER A 41 -17.95 -9.52 -17.92
C SER A 41 -17.64 -9.43 -16.43
N VAL A 42 -17.07 -10.49 -15.87
CA VAL A 42 -16.70 -10.55 -14.45
C VAL A 42 -15.20 -10.72 -14.32
N ILE A 43 -14.56 -9.82 -13.58
CA ILE A 43 -13.11 -9.78 -13.39
C ILE A 43 -12.72 -9.67 -11.92
N THR A 44 -11.50 -10.09 -11.60
CA THR A 44 -10.90 -9.90 -10.29
C THR A 44 -9.41 -9.58 -10.42
N VAL A 45 -8.89 -8.76 -9.52
CA VAL A 45 -7.45 -8.48 -9.44
C VAL A 45 -6.84 -9.45 -8.44
N ARG A 46 -5.99 -10.36 -8.94
CA ARG A 46 -5.30 -11.32 -8.09
C ARG A 46 -3.80 -11.04 -8.09
N GLN A 47 -3.27 -10.79 -6.90
CA GLN A 47 -1.83 -10.89 -6.66
C GLN A 47 -1.44 -12.36 -6.84
N THR A 48 -0.34 -12.62 -7.56
CA THR A 48 0.26 -13.97 -7.61
C THR A 48 0.92 -14.26 -6.25
N SER A 49 0.10 -14.44 -5.23
CA SER A 49 0.52 -14.78 -3.88
C SER A 49 0.47 -16.30 -3.75
N SER A 50 1.53 -16.97 -4.16
CA SER A 50 1.83 -18.29 -3.60
C SER A 50 2.48 -18.06 -2.25
N ASN A 51 1.81 -18.49 -1.17
CA ASN A 51 2.35 -18.72 0.17
C ASN A 51 3.71 -18.05 0.44
N ALA A 52 3.71 -16.89 1.10
CA ALA A 52 4.87 -16.56 1.91
C ALA A 52 5.11 -17.76 2.84
N PRO A 53 6.33 -18.34 2.91
CA PRO A 53 6.63 -19.34 3.91
C PRO A 53 6.38 -18.67 5.27
N THR A 54 5.37 -19.15 5.97
CA THR A 54 4.96 -18.75 7.32
C THR A 54 5.98 -19.15 8.38
N GLY A 55 7.26 -19.28 8.01
CA GLY A 55 8.36 -19.71 8.86
C GLY A 55 8.93 -18.58 9.71
N GLY A 56 8.08 -17.89 10.48
CA GLY A 56 8.57 -16.90 11.46
C GLY A 56 7.55 -15.92 12.06
N MET A 57 6.33 -15.83 11.53
CA MET A 57 5.31 -14.94 12.10
C MET A 57 4.49 -15.63 13.19
N SER A 58 4.48 -15.02 14.39
CA SER A 58 3.63 -15.40 15.53
C SER A 58 2.17 -15.57 15.10
N GLY A 59 1.48 -16.60 15.61
CA GLY A 59 0.11 -16.95 15.19
C GLY A 59 -0.93 -15.81 15.30
N ALA A 60 -0.68 -14.81 16.16
CA ALA A 60 -1.52 -13.61 16.25
C ALA A 60 -1.35 -12.64 15.06
N ALA A 61 -0.16 -12.55 14.46
CA ALA A 61 0.08 -11.75 13.25
C ALA A 61 -0.54 -12.42 12.01
N LEU A 62 -0.63 -13.75 11.97
CA LEU A 62 -1.35 -14.48 10.92
C LEU A 62 -2.86 -14.19 10.92
N LEU A 63 -3.47 -14.08 12.10
CA LEU A 63 -4.89 -13.75 12.23
C LEU A 63 -5.20 -12.30 11.80
N LEU A 64 -4.22 -11.40 11.92
CA LEU A 64 -4.32 -10.01 11.43
C LEU A 64 -3.99 -9.87 9.94
N ALA A 65 -3.04 -10.65 9.41
CA ALA A 65 -2.68 -10.66 7.99
C ALA A 65 -3.76 -11.30 7.10
N GLY A 66 -4.63 -12.16 7.67
CA GLY A 66 -5.81 -12.68 6.98
C GLY A 66 -6.96 -11.68 6.84
N LEU A 67 -6.85 -10.47 7.43
CA LEU A 67 -7.90 -9.46 7.46
C LEU A 67 -7.66 -8.29 6.48
N THR A 68 -6.55 -8.25 5.75
CA THR A 68 -6.32 -7.20 4.73
C THR A 68 -6.68 -7.74 3.34
N PRO A 69 -7.84 -7.39 2.75
CA PRO A 69 -8.11 -7.67 1.36
C PRO A 69 -7.28 -6.68 0.52
N ALA A 70 -5.99 -6.97 0.33
CA ALA A 70 -5.12 -6.20 -0.56
C ALA A 70 -5.68 -6.11 -2.00
N SER A 71 -6.60 -7.01 -2.36
CA SER A 71 -7.39 -6.97 -3.60
C SER A 71 -8.46 -5.88 -3.64
N ARG A 72 -8.98 -5.40 -2.50
CA ARG A 72 -10.10 -4.44 -2.48
C ARG A 72 -9.68 -3.04 -2.94
N GLU A 73 -8.54 -2.55 -2.45
CA GLU A 73 -7.99 -1.26 -2.88
C GLU A 73 -7.65 -1.28 -4.38
N ASP A 74 -7.03 -2.36 -4.86
CA ASP A 74 -6.72 -2.56 -6.28
C ASP A 74 -7.99 -2.54 -7.15
N THR A 75 -9.07 -3.19 -6.71
CA THR A 75 -10.37 -3.19 -7.41
C THR A 75 -11.03 -1.81 -7.43
N LEU A 76 -10.91 -1.01 -6.35
CA LEU A 76 -11.40 0.37 -6.30
C LEU A 76 -10.64 1.30 -7.25
N TYR A 77 -9.31 1.15 -7.34
CA TYR A 77 -8.51 1.87 -8.32
C TYR A 77 -8.93 1.50 -9.74
N LEU A 78 -9.20 0.22 -10.00
CA LEU A 78 -9.67 -0.24 -11.29
C LEU A 78 -11.05 0.33 -11.66
N GLN A 79 -12.01 0.31 -10.73
CA GLN A 79 -13.32 0.91 -10.92
C GLN A 79 -13.22 2.41 -11.27
N THR A 80 -12.36 3.14 -10.55
CA THR A 80 -12.12 4.56 -10.80
C THR A 80 -11.48 4.79 -12.18
N TYR A 81 -10.54 3.92 -12.58
CA TYR A 81 -9.92 3.95 -13.89
C TYR A 81 -10.93 3.69 -15.02
N ILE A 82 -11.85 2.72 -14.85
CA ILE A 82 -12.88 2.42 -15.84
C ILE A 82 -13.79 3.63 -16.09
N HIS A 83 -14.09 4.41 -15.06
CA HIS A 83 -14.88 5.65 -15.14
C HIS A 83 -14.06 6.93 -15.40
N SER A 84 -12.77 6.79 -15.72
CA SER A 84 -11.87 7.93 -15.93
C SER A 84 -12.00 8.51 -17.34
N MET A 85 -11.69 9.80 -17.47
CA MET A 85 -11.57 10.46 -18.76
C MET A 85 -10.47 9.85 -19.63
N GLY A 86 -9.37 9.42 -18.99
CA GLY A 86 -8.23 8.84 -19.70
C GLY A 86 -8.62 7.56 -20.44
N LEU A 87 -9.36 6.66 -19.79
CA LEU A 87 -9.84 5.45 -20.46
C LEU A 87 -10.83 5.80 -21.58
N LEU A 88 -11.77 6.71 -21.34
CA LEU A 88 -12.74 7.15 -22.34
C LEU A 88 -12.06 7.65 -23.62
N GLN A 89 -11.01 8.46 -23.49
CA GLN A 89 -10.27 8.98 -24.65
C GLN A 89 -9.57 7.86 -25.43
N LYS A 90 -8.97 6.88 -24.75
CA LYS A 90 -8.36 5.71 -25.41
C LYS A 90 -9.38 4.87 -26.15
N LEU A 91 -10.53 4.59 -25.53
CA LEU A 91 -11.61 3.84 -26.14
C LEU A 91 -12.22 4.59 -27.33
N ASP A 92 -12.34 5.93 -27.24
CA ASP A 92 -12.85 6.76 -28.34
C ASP A 92 -11.89 6.74 -29.54
N GLN A 93 -10.57 6.72 -29.31
CA GLN A 93 -9.59 6.58 -30.38
C GLN A 93 -9.64 5.19 -31.05
N GLN A 94 -9.90 4.13 -30.29
CA GLN A 94 -9.92 2.75 -30.80
C GLN A 94 -11.24 2.40 -31.51
N LEU A 95 -12.37 2.75 -30.90
CA LEU A 95 -13.71 2.31 -31.31
C LEU A 95 -14.58 3.44 -31.87
N LYS A 96 -14.10 4.69 -31.86
CA LYS A 96 -14.85 5.88 -32.30
C LYS A 96 -16.21 5.98 -31.62
N LEU A 97 -16.19 5.89 -30.29
CA LEU A 97 -17.37 5.93 -29.41
C LEU A 97 -18.32 7.08 -29.75
N ARG A 98 -17.78 8.26 -30.03
CA ARG A 98 -18.58 9.44 -30.41
C ARG A 98 -19.40 9.22 -31.67
N GLU A 99 -18.82 8.59 -32.69
CA GLU A 99 -19.51 8.29 -33.94
C GLU A 99 -20.59 7.23 -33.69
N HIS A 100 -20.24 6.15 -33.01
CA HIS A 100 -21.16 5.03 -32.78
C HIS A 100 -22.37 5.43 -31.92
N PHE A 101 -22.17 6.18 -30.83
CA PHE A 101 -23.27 6.67 -29.98
C PHE A 101 -24.04 7.86 -30.58
N GLY A 102 -23.47 8.54 -31.59
CA GLY A 102 -24.12 9.63 -32.32
C GLY A 102 -24.93 9.18 -33.55
N THR A 103 -24.65 7.98 -34.07
CA THR A 103 -25.25 7.45 -35.31
C THR A 103 -26.74 7.10 -35.21
N PRO A 104 -27.28 6.52 -34.11
CA PRO A 104 -28.69 6.12 -34.10
C PRO A 104 -29.63 7.34 -34.05
N LEU A 105 -30.27 7.64 -35.18
CA LEU A 105 -31.31 8.68 -35.28
C LEU A 105 -32.62 8.30 -34.57
N ARG A 106 -32.79 7.02 -34.22
CA ARG A 106 -34.07 6.48 -33.75
C ARG A 106 -34.43 7.00 -32.35
N ASP A 107 -33.44 7.15 -31.46
CA ASP A 107 -33.64 7.54 -30.06
C ASP A 107 -32.99 8.90 -29.73
N PRO A 108 -33.73 10.02 -29.84
CA PRO A 108 -33.19 11.36 -29.62
C PRO A 108 -32.85 11.66 -28.15
N LEU A 109 -33.42 10.92 -27.19
CA LEU A 109 -33.21 11.15 -25.76
C LEU A 109 -31.96 10.44 -25.25
N PHE A 110 -31.68 9.26 -25.79
CA PHE A 110 -30.58 8.40 -25.35
C PHE A 110 -29.36 8.44 -26.27
N ARG A 111 -29.38 9.18 -27.37
CA ARG A 111 -28.20 9.40 -28.22
C ARG A 111 -27.22 10.41 -27.63
N LEU A 112 -25.97 10.33 -28.06
CA LEU A 112 -25.00 11.40 -27.84
C LEU A 112 -25.24 12.52 -28.86
N TRP A 113 -25.49 13.75 -28.38
CA TRP A 113 -25.70 14.88 -29.26
C TRP A 113 -24.37 15.40 -29.83
N GLY A 114 -24.37 15.79 -31.11
CA GLY A 114 -23.19 16.39 -31.75
C GLY A 114 -22.81 17.72 -31.08
N GLY A 115 -21.52 17.99 -30.91
CA GLY A 115 -21.01 19.22 -30.27
C GLY A 115 -20.96 19.19 -28.74
N THR A 116 -21.19 18.04 -28.12
CA THR A 116 -21.14 17.86 -26.65
C THR A 116 -19.72 18.06 -26.10
N SER A 117 -19.60 18.72 -24.94
CA SER A 117 -18.32 18.93 -24.25
C SER A 117 -17.71 17.60 -23.77
N GLN A 118 -16.45 17.60 -23.36
CA GLN A 118 -15.81 16.37 -22.88
C GLN A 118 -16.46 15.87 -21.59
N GLU A 119 -16.88 16.76 -20.70
CA GLU A 119 -17.51 16.45 -19.40
C GLU A 119 -18.84 15.72 -19.59
N TRP A 120 -19.69 16.25 -20.47
CA TRP A 120 -20.95 15.61 -20.82
C TRP A 120 -20.76 14.28 -21.53
N PHE A 121 -19.72 14.15 -22.37
CA PHE A 121 -19.38 12.87 -22.99
C PHE A 121 -18.96 11.83 -21.94
N LEU A 122 -18.21 12.23 -20.92
CA LEU A 122 -17.84 11.36 -19.81
C LEU A 122 -19.04 10.95 -18.96
N GLU A 123 -19.94 11.87 -18.66
CA GLU A 123 -21.18 11.56 -17.93
C GLU A 123 -22.07 10.60 -18.73
N TYR A 124 -22.19 10.83 -20.03
CA TYR A 124 -22.87 9.91 -20.93
C TYR A 124 -22.23 8.52 -20.91
N TYR A 125 -20.90 8.42 -21.05
CA TYR A 125 -20.18 7.15 -20.97
C TYR A 125 -20.41 6.44 -19.62
N ARG A 126 -20.35 7.15 -18.50
CA ARG A 126 -20.61 6.60 -17.16
C ARG A 126 -22.03 6.07 -17.00
N SER A 127 -23.00 6.63 -17.72
CA SER A 127 -24.38 6.10 -17.74
C SER A 127 -24.53 4.81 -18.58
N ARG A 128 -23.55 4.51 -19.46
CA ARG A 128 -23.55 3.34 -20.35
C ARG A 128 -22.66 2.20 -19.88
N VAL A 129 -21.65 2.51 -19.10
CA VAL A 129 -20.74 1.54 -18.50
C VAL A 129 -21.03 1.51 -17.00
N GLU A 130 -21.64 0.42 -16.54
CA GLU A 130 -21.92 0.18 -15.14
C GLU A 130 -20.84 -0.76 -14.59
N VAL A 131 -20.25 -0.39 -13.46
CA VAL A 131 -19.23 -1.18 -12.78
C VAL A 131 -19.70 -1.47 -11.37
N LEU A 132 -20.01 -2.74 -11.11
CA LEU A 132 -20.53 -3.23 -9.83
C LEU A 132 -19.43 -4.03 -9.13
N MET A 133 -19.14 -3.66 -7.88
CA MET A 133 -18.22 -4.42 -7.04
C MET A 133 -19.05 -5.19 -6.01
N ASP A 134 -18.82 -6.49 -5.91
CA ASP A 134 -19.35 -7.30 -4.83
C ASP A 134 -18.38 -7.27 -3.64
N ASP A 135 -18.81 -6.65 -2.53
CA ASP A 135 -18.02 -6.52 -1.31
C ASP A 135 -17.69 -7.87 -0.65
N ILE A 136 -18.48 -8.92 -0.92
CA ILE A 136 -18.29 -10.26 -0.32
C ILE A 136 -17.29 -11.08 -1.15
N SER A 137 -17.52 -11.17 -2.47
CA SER A 137 -16.69 -12.00 -3.35
C SER A 137 -15.44 -11.28 -3.86
N GLY A 138 -15.40 -9.94 -3.80
CA GLY A 138 -14.32 -9.12 -4.36
C GLY A 138 -14.27 -9.16 -5.89
N LEU A 139 -15.36 -9.60 -6.53
CA LEU A 139 -15.51 -9.62 -7.99
C LEU A 139 -16.00 -8.25 -8.47
N LEU A 140 -15.50 -7.85 -9.64
CA LEU A 140 -15.90 -6.65 -10.35
C LEU A 140 -16.66 -7.05 -11.60
N THR A 141 -17.94 -6.70 -11.66
CA THR A 141 -18.80 -6.93 -12.82
C THR A 141 -18.85 -5.65 -13.64
N VAL A 142 -18.44 -5.75 -14.91
CA VAL A 142 -18.48 -4.64 -15.87
C VAL A 142 -19.58 -4.92 -16.88
N ARG A 143 -20.58 -4.04 -16.90
CA ARG A 143 -21.75 -4.12 -17.79
C ARG A 143 -21.73 -2.93 -18.74
N VAL A 144 -21.74 -3.22 -20.03
CA VAL A 144 -21.60 -2.20 -21.08
C VAL A 144 -22.82 -2.21 -21.97
N GLN A 145 -23.44 -1.05 -22.12
CA GLN A 145 -24.60 -0.84 -22.97
C GLN A 145 -24.18 -0.36 -24.36
N GLY A 146 -24.68 -1.01 -25.40
CA GLY A 146 -24.55 -0.62 -26.80
C GLY A 146 -25.89 -0.66 -27.54
N PHE A 147 -25.98 0.07 -28.66
CA PHE A 147 -27.15 -0.01 -29.56
C PHE A 147 -27.09 -1.24 -30.49
N GLU A 148 -25.89 -1.77 -30.71
CA GLU A 148 -25.63 -3.01 -31.44
C GLU A 148 -24.99 -4.04 -30.50
N PRO A 149 -25.35 -5.33 -30.62
CA PRO A 149 -24.82 -6.37 -29.75
C PRO A 149 -23.31 -6.56 -29.94
N GLU A 150 -22.82 -6.50 -31.19
CA GLU A 150 -21.39 -6.63 -31.50
C GLU A 150 -20.60 -5.46 -30.90
N PHE A 151 -21.15 -4.25 -30.97
CA PHE A 151 -20.52 -3.07 -30.39
C PHE A 151 -20.46 -3.15 -28.86
N ALA A 152 -21.54 -3.57 -28.21
CA ALA A 152 -21.56 -3.75 -26.75
C ALA A 152 -20.46 -4.71 -26.29
N GLN A 153 -20.29 -5.83 -27.01
CA GLN A 153 -19.24 -6.81 -26.74
C GLN A 153 -17.84 -6.24 -27.03
N ALA A 154 -17.65 -5.54 -28.15
CA ALA A 154 -16.37 -4.94 -28.52
C ALA A 154 -15.91 -3.88 -27.52
N LEU A 155 -16.83 -3.03 -27.05
CA LEU A 155 -16.56 -2.01 -26.04
C LEU A 155 -16.23 -2.63 -24.68
N ASN A 156 -16.96 -3.66 -24.26
CA ASN A 156 -16.64 -4.39 -23.03
C ASN A 156 -15.25 -5.02 -23.11
N ARG A 157 -14.93 -5.71 -24.21
CA ARG A 157 -13.59 -6.29 -24.44
C ARG A 157 -12.49 -5.23 -24.40
N ALA A 158 -12.67 -4.09 -25.06
CA ALA A 158 -11.69 -3.01 -25.05
C ALA A 158 -11.47 -2.43 -23.63
N ILE A 159 -12.54 -2.32 -22.82
CA ILE A 159 -12.44 -1.93 -21.41
C ILE A 159 -11.60 -2.95 -20.63
N LEU A 160 -11.82 -4.25 -20.84
CA LEU A 160 -11.04 -5.30 -20.17
C LEU A 160 -9.56 -5.28 -20.57
N GLU A 161 -9.25 -5.13 -21.86
CA GLU A 161 -7.87 -5.07 -22.34
C GLU A 161 -7.13 -3.85 -21.78
N GLU A 162 -7.75 -2.67 -21.78
CA GLU A 162 -7.14 -1.47 -21.20
C GLU A 162 -7.06 -1.54 -19.66
N SER A 163 -7.99 -2.24 -19.01
CA SER A 163 -7.96 -2.53 -17.58
C SER A 163 -6.79 -3.45 -17.22
N GLU A 164 -6.56 -4.50 -18.01
CA GLU A 164 -5.42 -5.40 -17.85
C GLU A 164 -4.10 -4.63 -18.02
N ARG A 165 -3.99 -3.80 -19.06
CA ARG A 165 -2.81 -2.94 -19.27
C ARG A 165 -2.58 -2.01 -18.10
N PHE A 166 -3.62 -1.35 -17.58
CA PHE A 166 -3.51 -0.46 -16.43
C PHE A 166 -2.97 -1.18 -15.19
N VAL A 167 -3.53 -2.35 -14.85
CA VAL A 167 -3.07 -3.14 -13.69
C VAL A 167 -1.62 -3.60 -13.87
N ASN A 168 -1.25 -4.04 -15.08
CA ASN A 168 0.12 -4.45 -15.38
C ASN A 168 1.10 -3.27 -15.31
N GLU A 169 0.76 -2.13 -15.89
CA GLU A 169 1.60 -0.92 -15.86
C GLU A 169 1.79 -0.39 -14.45
N LEU A 170 0.71 -0.33 -13.65
CA LEU A 170 0.75 0.11 -12.26
C LEU A 170 1.65 -0.82 -11.44
N SER A 171 1.44 -2.13 -11.56
CA SER A 171 2.27 -3.16 -10.94
C SER A 171 3.75 -3.01 -11.28
N HIS A 172 4.08 -2.89 -12.57
CA HIS A 172 5.46 -2.73 -13.03
C HIS A 172 6.08 -1.41 -12.56
N ARG A 173 5.29 -0.33 -12.48
CA ARG A 173 5.76 0.96 -11.95
C ARG A 173 6.12 0.83 -10.47
N MET A 174 5.21 0.29 -9.66
CA MET A 174 5.44 0.08 -8.24
C MET A 174 6.69 -0.77 -7.98
N ALA A 175 6.87 -1.87 -8.72
CA ALA A 175 8.05 -2.72 -8.56
C ALA A 175 9.35 -2.02 -8.96
N ARG A 176 9.35 -1.19 -10.02
CA ARG A 176 10.51 -0.39 -10.41
C ARG A 176 10.85 0.65 -9.34
N GLU A 177 9.85 1.37 -8.82
CA GLU A 177 10.05 2.38 -7.78
C GLU A 177 10.58 1.75 -6.49
N GLN A 178 10.01 0.61 -6.07
CA GLN A 178 10.49 -0.14 -4.90
C GLN A 178 11.92 -0.66 -5.09
N GLY A 179 12.24 -1.17 -6.28
CA GLY A 179 13.59 -1.61 -6.63
C GLY A 179 14.60 -0.47 -6.59
N GLN A 180 14.30 0.67 -7.21
CA GLN A 180 15.15 1.85 -7.18
C GLN A 180 15.37 2.38 -5.77
N PHE A 181 14.32 2.38 -4.94
CA PHE A 181 14.43 2.77 -3.54
C PHE A 181 15.34 1.82 -2.75
N ALA A 182 15.17 0.51 -2.91
CA ALA A 182 15.98 -0.50 -2.24
C ALA A 182 17.46 -0.44 -2.68
N GLU A 183 17.73 -0.26 -3.97
CA GLU A 183 19.08 -0.09 -4.50
C GLU A 183 19.77 1.15 -3.93
N ALA A 184 19.06 2.28 -3.85
CA ALA A 184 19.57 3.50 -3.26
C ALA A 184 19.86 3.36 -1.76
N GLU A 185 19.03 2.63 -1.01
CA GLU A 185 19.30 2.31 0.40
C GLU A 185 20.50 1.38 0.55
N LEU A 186 20.68 0.39 -0.33
CA LEU A 186 21.86 -0.48 -0.33
C LEU A 186 23.14 0.33 -0.59
N GLU A 187 23.13 1.26 -1.53
CA GLU A 187 24.26 2.15 -1.79
C GLU A 187 24.60 3.01 -0.55
N ARG A 188 23.58 3.62 0.08
CA ARG A 188 23.77 4.39 1.32
C ARG A 188 24.33 3.54 2.45
N ALA A 189 23.80 2.34 2.66
CA ALA A 189 24.25 1.41 3.69
C ALA A 189 25.69 0.93 3.43
N THR A 190 26.03 0.68 2.17
CA THR A 190 27.39 0.30 1.74
C THR A 190 28.39 1.41 2.04
N ALA A 191 28.05 2.66 1.68
CA ALA A 191 28.90 3.82 1.96
C ALA A 191 29.10 4.02 3.48
N ARG A 192 28.04 3.90 4.28
CA ARG A 192 28.12 3.98 5.76
C ARG A 192 28.99 2.88 6.35
N LEU A 193 28.88 1.65 5.86
CA LEU A 193 29.71 0.53 6.31
C LEU A 193 31.19 0.74 5.97
N GLN A 194 31.48 1.22 4.76
CA GLN A 194 32.84 1.53 4.34
C GLN A 194 33.44 2.66 5.20
N GLU A 195 32.66 3.71 5.48
CA GLU A 195 33.05 4.81 6.35
C GLU A 195 33.39 4.33 7.76
N ALA A 196 32.48 3.58 8.40
CA ALA A 196 32.67 3.05 9.76
C ALA A 196 33.90 2.14 9.83
N LYS A 197 34.10 1.25 8.84
CA LYS A 197 35.29 0.41 8.75
C LYS A 197 36.57 1.23 8.60
N ARG A 198 36.55 2.29 7.78
CA ARG A 198 37.70 3.17 7.60
C ARG A 198 38.06 3.90 8.89
N GLN A 199 37.07 4.39 9.63
CA GLN A 199 37.29 5.04 10.93
C GLN A 199 37.88 4.08 11.95
N LEU A 200 37.38 2.85 12.03
CA LEU A 200 37.93 1.80 12.90
C LEU A 200 39.40 1.48 12.53
N ILE A 201 39.70 1.30 11.24
CA ILE A 201 41.06 1.03 10.76
C ILE A 201 41.99 2.23 11.04
N ALA A 202 41.53 3.46 10.81
CA ALA A 202 42.31 4.67 11.10
C ALA A 202 42.61 4.80 12.61
N PHE A 203 41.65 4.46 13.46
CA PHE A 203 41.83 4.40 14.90
C PHE A 203 42.87 3.35 15.31
N GLN A 204 42.76 2.12 14.79
CA GLN A 204 43.74 1.05 15.02
C GLN A 204 45.15 1.46 14.57
N ALA A 205 45.27 2.09 13.40
CA ALA A 205 46.55 2.56 12.87
C ALA A 205 47.16 3.68 13.73
N LYS A 206 46.35 4.63 14.21
CA LYS A 206 46.79 5.74 15.07
C LYS A 206 47.31 5.23 16.41
N HIS A 207 46.61 4.28 17.01
CA HIS A 207 46.98 3.76 18.34
C HIS A 207 47.96 2.58 18.28
N LYS A 208 48.26 2.02 17.09
CA LYS A 208 49.12 0.82 16.90
C LYS A 208 48.70 -0.37 17.76
N LEU A 209 47.41 -0.47 18.05
CA LEU A 209 46.81 -1.51 18.88
C LEU A 209 45.86 -2.33 18.00
N LEU A 210 46.07 -3.65 17.97
CA LEU A 210 45.19 -4.60 17.27
C LEU A 210 43.84 -4.74 18.00
N ASP A 211 43.89 -4.84 19.34
CA ASP A 211 42.71 -4.93 20.20
C ASP A 211 42.98 -4.23 21.55
N PRO A 212 42.51 -2.97 21.72
CA PRO A 212 42.66 -2.23 22.97
C PRO A 212 41.94 -2.89 24.15
N LEU A 213 40.87 -3.65 23.91
CA LEU A 213 40.08 -4.31 24.95
C LEU A 213 40.85 -5.51 25.51
N ALA A 214 41.39 -6.35 24.62
CA ALA A 214 42.25 -7.46 25.02
C ALA A 214 43.50 -6.96 25.77
N GLN A 215 44.09 -5.85 25.33
CA GLN A 215 45.23 -5.24 26.02
C GLN A 215 44.85 -4.70 27.42
N ALA A 216 43.70 -4.04 27.56
CA ALA A 216 43.20 -3.55 28.84
C ALA A 216 42.90 -4.72 29.81
N GLN A 217 42.28 -5.79 29.31
CA GLN A 217 42.05 -7.02 30.08
C GLN A 217 43.37 -7.67 30.52
N ALA A 218 44.33 -7.85 29.61
CA ALA A 218 45.63 -8.43 29.95
C ALA A 218 46.38 -7.63 31.01
N THR A 219 46.36 -6.30 30.91
CA THR A 219 47.00 -5.39 31.89
C THR A 219 46.29 -5.46 33.25
N GLY A 220 44.96 -5.56 33.26
CA GLY A 220 44.16 -5.76 34.47
C GLY A 220 44.48 -7.08 35.18
N THR A 221 44.56 -8.18 34.42
CA THR A 221 44.92 -9.50 34.95
C THR A 221 46.32 -9.51 35.55
N LEU A 222 47.31 -8.93 34.85
CA LEU A 222 48.69 -8.81 35.36
C LEU A 222 48.74 -8.00 36.66
N THR A 223 48.00 -6.89 36.74
CA THR A 223 47.95 -6.04 37.94
C THR A 223 47.35 -6.81 39.13
N ALA A 224 46.30 -7.60 38.90
CA ALA A 224 45.68 -8.44 39.93
C ALA A 224 46.63 -9.56 40.40
N GLU A 225 47.39 -10.18 39.49
CA GLU A 225 48.41 -11.18 39.83
C GLU A 225 49.54 -10.58 40.68
N LEU A 226 50.06 -9.42 40.29
CA LEU A 226 51.09 -8.70 41.06
C LEU A 226 50.59 -8.29 42.45
N GLN A 227 49.36 -7.81 42.56
CA GLN A 227 48.73 -7.51 43.85
C GLN A 227 48.57 -8.76 44.72
N ALA A 228 48.15 -9.89 44.14
CA ALA A 228 48.05 -11.16 44.86
C ALA A 228 49.43 -11.68 45.32
N ALA A 229 50.49 -11.47 44.55
CA ALA A 229 51.86 -11.78 44.94
C ALA A 229 52.35 -10.87 46.08
N LEU A 230 52.07 -9.56 46.00
CA LEU A 230 52.38 -8.59 47.05
C LEU A 230 51.69 -8.96 48.37
N THR A 231 50.39 -9.26 48.35
CA THR A 231 49.65 -9.65 49.56
C THR A 231 50.19 -10.92 50.20
N ARG A 232 50.61 -11.90 49.38
CA ARG A 232 51.27 -13.12 49.89
C ARG A 232 52.60 -12.82 50.57
N GLN A 233 53.46 -12.03 49.94
CA GLN A 233 54.76 -11.64 50.50
C GLN A 233 54.62 -10.77 51.77
N GLU A 234 53.63 -9.88 51.82
CA GLU A 234 53.33 -9.10 53.03
C GLU A 234 52.84 -9.99 54.19
N ALA A 235 52.04 -11.02 53.91
CA ALA A 235 51.62 -12.00 54.91
C ALA A 235 52.80 -12.84 55.42
N GLU A 236 53.69 -13.28 54.53
CA GLU A 236 54.93 -13.98 54.89
C GLU A 236 55.84 -13.11 55.76
N LEU A 237 56.00 -11.82 55.42
CA LEU A 237 56.75 -10.88 56.24
C LEU A 237 56.14 -10.73 57.64
N ARG A 238 54.82 -10.57 57.75
CA ARG A 238 54.14 -10.48 59.05
C ARG A 238 54.35 -11.73 59.89
N ASN A 239 54.23 -12.91 59.28
CA ASN A 239 54.52 -14.16 59.96
C ASN A 239 55.98 -14.23 60.41
N ALA A 240 56.94 -13.93 59.53
CA ALA A 240 58.36 -13.93 59.86
C ALA A 240 58.68 -13.03 61.08
N LEU A 241 58.07 -11.85 61.16
CA LEU A 241 58.26 -10.91 62.27
C LEU A 241 57.71 -11.39 63.62
N THR A 242 56.87 -12.44 63.65
CA THR A 242 56.41 -13.02 64.93
C THR A 242 57.49 -13.86 65.62
N TYR A 243 58.49 -14.34 64.88
CA TYR A 243 59.54 -15.22 65.41
C TYR A 243 60.97 -14.84 64.98
N LEU A 244 61.15 -13.86 64.10
CA LEU A 244 62.45 -13.33 63.65
C LEU A 244 62.59 -11.84 63.98
N ASN A 245 63.80 -11.44 64.35
CA ASN A 245 64.14 -10.02 64.53
C ASN A 245 64.10 -9.25 63.21
N GLU A 246 63.78 -7.96 63.29
CA GLU A 246 63.68 -7.05 62.13
C GLU A 246 64.96 -6.98 61.29
N ASP A 247 66.12 -7.19 61.92
CA ASP A 247 67.43 -7.13 61.27
C ASP A 247 67.90 -8.44 60.63
N SER A 248 67.12 -9.51 60.75
CA SER A 248 67.46 -10.80 60.16
C SER A 248 67.53 -10.73 58.63
N TYR A 249 68.45 -11.50 58.05
CA TYR A 249 68.65 -11.55 56.60
C TYR A 249 67.36 -11.89 55.84
N GLN A 250 66.54 -12.79 56.39
CA GLN A 250 65.28 -13.23 55.81
C GLN A 250 64.23 -12.11 55.76
N VAL A 251 64.10 -11.31 56.84
CA VAL A 251 63.21 -10.15 56.88
C VAL A 251 63.65 -9.06 55.89
N LYS A 252 64.97 -8.82 55.76
CA LYS A 252 65.52 -7.87 54.77
C LYS A 252 65.24 -8.31 53.33
N ALA A 253 65.39 -9.60 53.03
CA ALA A 253 65.06 -10.15 51.72
C ALA A 253 63.58 -9.99 51.36
N LEU A 254 62.67 -10.33 52.30
CA LEU A 254 61.22 -10.15 52.16
C LEU A 254 60.85 -8.67 51.92
N ARG A 255 61.41 -7.74 52.71
CA ARG A 255 61.20 -6.30 52.51
C ARG A 255 61.68 -5.83 51.13
N SER A 256 62.81 -6.33 50.66
CA SER A 256 63.32 -6.00 49.32
C SER A 256 62.40 -6.50 48.20
N GLN A 257 61.87 -7.72 48.32
CA GLN A 257 60.94 -8.29 47.34
C GLN A 257 59.60 -7.54 47.32
N ILE A 258 59.07 -7.18 48.49
CA ILE A 258 57.86 -6.35 48.62
C ILE A 258 58.06 -4.98 47.95
N ASN A 259 59.21 -4.34 48.17
CA ASN A 259 59.53 -3.05 47.55
C ASN A 259 59.64 -3.17 46.01
N ALA A 260 60.26 -4.22 45.50
CA ALA A 260 60.33 -4.49 44.07
C ALA A 260 58.94 -4.72 43.46
N LEU A 261 58.08 -5.52 44.12
CA LEU A 261 56.70 -5.75 43.70
C LEU A 261 55.87 -4.46 43.71
N ARG A 262 56.04 -3.60 44.73
CA ARG A 262 55.36 -2.30 44.79
C ARG A 262 55.77 -1.38 43.64
N GLN A 263 57.08 -1.28 43.37
CA GLN A 263 57.59 -0.52 42.22
C GLN A 263 57.02 -1.04 40.90
N GLN A 264 56.98 -2.36 40.72
CA GLN A 264 56.42 -2.98 39.52
C GLN A 264 54.91 -2.72 39.36
N ILE A 265 54.13 -2.76 40.44
CA ILE A 265 52.69 -2.42 40.43
C ILE A 265 52.48 -0.94 40.07
N ASP A 266 53.29 -0.03 40.61
CA ASP A 266 53.19 1.39 40.32
C ASP A 266 53.58 1.69 38.86
N GLU A 267 54.62 1.03 38.33
CA GLU A 267 55.01 1.11 36.93
C GLU A 267 53.90 0.61 36.00
N GLU A 268 53.28 -0.54 36.28
CA GLU A 268 52.17 -1.06 35.45
C GLU A 268 50.90 -0.22 35.58
N ARG A 269 50.60 0.34 36.76
CA ARG A 269 49.50 1.30 36.93
C ARG A 269 49.72 2.59 36.15
N LEU A 270 50.94 3.12 36.16
CA LEU A 270 51.32 4.27 35.35
C LEU A 270 51.22 3.94 33.86
N ARG A 271 51.62 2.74 33.45
CA ARG A 271 51.45 2.25 32.07
C ARG A 271 49.99 2.14 31.64
N ALA A 272 49.12 1.71 32.56
CA ALA A 272 47.68 1.58 32.36
C ALA A 272 46.94 2.93 32.30
N THR A 273 47.41 3.93 33.04
CA THR A 273 46.77 5.26 33.17
C THR A 273 47.36 6.31 32.23
N ALA A 274 48.66 6.22 31.98
CA ALA A 274 49.41 6.95 30.97
C ALA A 274 49.93 5.93 29.96
N GLY A 275 49.11 5.58 28.96
CA GLY A 275 49.65 4.96 27.76
C GLY A 275 50.82 5.81 27.23
N LYS A 276 51.73 5.25 26.43
CA LYS A 276 52.93 5.95 25.92
C LYS A 276 52.70 7.36 25.32
N ASN A 277 51.45 7.73 25.00
CA ASN A 277 51.04 9.02 24.45
C ASN A 277 50.14 9.89 25.38
N GLY A 278 49.97 9.55 26.67
CA GLY A 278 49.18 10.35 27.61
C GLY A 278 47.66 10.12 27.59
N ASP A 279 47.15 9.27 26.69
CA ASP A 279 45.75 8.85 26.68
C ASP A 279 45.49 7.71 27.68
N ARG A 280 44.39 7.82 28.43
CA ARG A 280 43.94 6.78 29.37
C ARG A 280 43.47 5.56 28.59
N ILE A 281 44.05 4.38 28.82
CA ILE A 281 43.69 3.13 28.10
C ILE A 281 42.19 2.83 28.16
N ASN A 282 41.52 3.17 29.27
CA ASN A 282 40.07 3.01 29.40
C ASN A 282 39.27 3.89 28.44
N ALA A 283 39.73 5.11 28.14
CA ALA A 283 39.07 6.01 27.19
C ALA A 283 39.24 5.50 25.75
N VAL A 284 40.45 5.04 25.41
CA VAL A 284 40.77 4.43 24.11
C VAL A 284 39.95 3.14 23.89
N ALA A 285 39.77 2.33 24.94
CA ALA A 285 38.94 1.13 24.88
C ALA A 285 37.45 1.44 24.68
N ALA A 286 36.93 2.49 25.31
CA ALA A 286 35.55 2.93 25.12
C ALA A 286 35.31 3.47 23.70
N GLU A 287 36.21 4.29 23.17
CA GLU A 287 36.13 4.81 21.79
C GLU A 287 36.24 3.69 20.75
N PHE A 288 37.14 2.71 20.97
CA PHE A 288 37.22 1.51 20.14
C PHE A 288 35.92 0.72 20.14
N HIS A 289 35.33 0.52 21.32
CA HIS A 289 34.06 -0.21 21.44
C HIS A 289 32.92 0.51 20.70
N ASP A 290 32.84 1.83 20.79
CA ASP A 290 31.86 2.61 20.05
C ASP A 290 32.05 2.47 18.53
N LEU A 291 33.28 2.59 18.03
CA LEU A 291 33.59 2.37 16.60
C LEU A 291 33.24 0.94 16.15
N GLN A 292 33.48 -0.07 17.00
CA GLN A 292 33.12 -1.46 16.70
C GLN A 292 31.60 -1.65 16.65
N LEU A 293 30.86 -1.03 17.57
CA LEU A 293 29.39 -1.02 17.53
C LEU A 293 28.86 -0.33 16.28
N GLN A 294 29.45 0.81 15.89
CA GLN A 294 29.08 1.52 14.66
C GLN A 294 29.29 0.66 13.41
N VAL A 295 30.39 -0.09 13.33
CA VAL A 295 30.61 -1.06 12.25
C VAL A 295 29.54 -2.16 12.27
N GLY A 296 29.21 -2.68 13.45
CA GLY A 296 28.15 -3.68 13.61
C GLY A 296 26.79 -3.18 13.14
N PHE A 297 26.38 -1.99 13.57
CA PHE A 297 25.13 -1.37 13.13
C PHE A 297 25.10 -1.10 11.63
N ALA A 298 26.22 -0.64 11.06
CA ALA A 298 26.32 -0.42 9.61
C ALA A 298 26.27 -1.75 8.83
N GLU A 299 26.82 -2.83 9.38
CA GLU A 299 26.77 -4.17 8.78
C GLU A 299 25.35 -4.74 8.80
N ASP A 300 24.63 -4.59 9.92
CA ASP A 300 23.24 -5.02 10.03
C ASP A 300 22.33 -4.22 9.09
N ALA A 301 22.55 -2.90 8.99
CA ALA A 301 21.85 -2.05 8.02
C ALA A 301 22.13 -2.48 6.57
N TYR A 302 23.39 -2.81 6.24
CA TYR A 302 23.75 -3.35 4.93
C TYR A 302 23.04 -4.68 4.63
N LYS A 303 23.00 -5.60 5.60
CA LYS A 303 22.29 -6.89 5.44
C LYS A 303 20.79 -6.70 5.21
N LEU A 304 20.16 -5.79 5.95
CA LEU A 304 18.74 -5.44 5.78
C LEU A 304 18.48 -4.84 4.40
N ALA A 305 19.32 -3.89 3.95
CA ALA A 305 19.18 -3.28 2.64
C ALA A 305 19.39 -4.29 1.51
N LEU A 306 20.37 -5.20 1.65
CA LEU A 306 20.61 -6.28 0.70
C LEU A 306 19.41 -7.23 0.60
N ALA A 307 18.84 -7.62 1.74
CA ALA A 307 17.63 -8.43 1.78
C ALA A 307 16.43 -7.72 1.12
N ALA A 308 16.30 -6.40 1.31
CA ALA A 308 15.26 -5.60 0.66
C ALA A 308 15.43 -5.56 -0.86
N VAL A 309 16.66 -5.39 -1.37
CA VAL A 309 16.95 -5.45 -2.82
C VAL A 309 16.59 -6.81 -3.40
N GLU A 310 16.97 -7.90 -2.73
CA GLU A 310 16.66 -9.24 -3.21
C GLU A 310 15.14 -9.52 -3.18
N SER A 311 14.44 -9.05 -2.14
CA SER A 311 12.98 -9.11 -2.08
C SER A 311 12.34 -8.35 -3.24
N ALA A 312 12.77 -7.11 -3.49
CA ALA A 312 12.27 -6.28 -4.59
C ALA A 312 12.54 -6.93 -5.95
N ARG A 313 13.70 -7.59 -6.13
CA ARG A 313 14.04 -8.34 -7.35
C ARG A 313 13.14 -9.56 -7.55
N ILE A 314 12.87 -10.32 -6.49
CA ILE A 314 11.95 -11.46 -6.53
C ILE A 314 10.54 -11.00 -6.89
N GLU A 315 10.06 -9.92 -6.26
CA GLU A 315 8.76 -9.33 -6.55
C GLU A 315 8.67 -8.85 -8.00
N ALA A 316 9.68 -8.13 -8.49
CA ALA A 316 9.74 -7.66 -9.87
C ALA A 316 9.74 -8.79 -10.91
N THR A 317 10.31 -9.95 -10.56
CA THR A 317 10.34 -11.15 -11.42
C THR A 317 9.02 -11.93 -11.36
N ARG A 318 8.28 -11.86 -10.24
CA ARG A 318 6.94 -12.44 -10.13
C ARG A 318 5.97 -11.63 -10.99
N LYS A 319 4.93 -12.29 -11.53
CA LYS A 319 3.82 -11.57 -12.18
C LYS A 319 3.06 -10.77 -11.11
N LEU A 320 3.42 -9.50 -10.98
CA LEU A 320 3.17 -8.60 -9.86
C LEU A 320 1.70 -8.45 -9.47
N LYS A 321 0.77 -8.48 -10.41
CA LYS A 321 -0.69 -8.72 -10.28
C LYS A 321 -1.20 -9.04 -11.67
N SER A 322 -2.12 -10.01 -11.81
CA SER A 322 -2.80 -10.24 -13.08
C SER A 322 -4.28 -9.93 -12.90
N LEU A 323 -4.84 -9.20 -13.86
CA LEU A 323 -6.28 -9.21 -14.04
C LEU A 323 -6.67 -10.64 -14.43
N VAL A 324 -7.61 -11.24 -13.69
CA VAL A 324 -8.15 -12.56 -14.02
C VAL A 324 -9.58 -12.35 -14.49
N VAL A 325 -9.84 -12.75 -15.73
CA VAL A 325 -11.18 -12.75 -16.31
C VAL A 325 -11.88 -14.04 -15.85
N VAL A 326 -12.90 -13.89 -15.01
CA VAL A 326 -13.73 -15.00 -14.53
C VAL A 326 -14.77 -15.33 -15.58
N GLU A 327 -15.40 -14.30 -16.15
CA GLU A 327 -16.36 -14.43 -17.23
C GLU A 327 -16.01 -13.44 -18.36
N PRO A 328 -15.74 -13.92 -19.59
CA PRO A 328 -15.37 -13.07 -20.71
C PRO A 328 -16.59 -12.31 -21.25
N PRO A 329 -16.37 -11.21 -22.02
CA PRO A 329 -17.46 -10.44 -22.61
C PRO A 329 -18.31 -11.28 -23.56
N VAL A 330 -19.57 -11.50 -23.19
CA VAL A 330 -20.53 -12.28 -23.99
C VAL A 330 -21.24 -11.42 -25.02
N LEU A 331 -21.62 -12.02 -26.15
CA LEU A 331 -22.45 -11.38 -27.16
C LEU A 331 -23.92 -11.44 -26.70
N PRO A 332 -24.59 -10.30 -26.48
CA PRO A 332 -25.98 -10.31 -26.02
C PRO A 332 -26.96 -10.72 -27.12
N GLU A 333 -27.80 -11.70 -26.84
CA GLU A 333 -28.83 -12.20 -27.77
C GLU A 333 -30.13 -11.36 -27.74
N ILE A 334 -30.45 -10.79 -26.57
CA ILE A 334 -31.67 -10.00 -26.37
C ILE A 334 -31.35 -8.58 -25.91
N ALA A 335 -32.17 -7.62 -26.35
CA ALA A 335 -32.09 -6.25 -25.85
C ALA A 335 -32.66 -6.18 -24.42
N GLU A 336 -31.82 -5.84 -23.45
CA GLU A 336 -32.24 -5.72 -22.06
C GLU A 336 -33.02 -4.41 -21.82
N TYR A 337 -32.74 -3.38 -22.63
CA TYR A 337 -33.36 -2.08 -22.50
C TYR A 337 -33.99 -1.57 -23.81
N PRO A 338 -35.04 -0.73 -23.71
CA PRO A 338 -35.76 -0.42 -22.48
C PRO A 338 -36.74 -1.53 -22.09
N ARG A 339 -36.96 -1.71 -20.79
CA ARG A 339 -38.00 -2.60 -20.25
C ARG A 339 -39.38 -1.98 -20.48
N ARG A 340 -39.84 -1.97 -21.74
CA ARG A 340 -41.00 -1.20 -22.23
C ARG A 340 -42.25 -1.42 -21.37
N TRP A 341 -42.59 -2.67 -21.09
CA TRP A 341 -43.77 -3.02 -20.29
C TRP A 341 -43.64 -2.60 -18.82
N TYR A 342 -42.47 -2.79 -18.22
CA TYR A 342 -42.21 -2.37 -16.84
C TYR A 342 -42.30 -0.85 -16.70
N ASN A 343 -41.65 -0.10 -17.60
CA ASN A 343 -41.65 1.36 -17.59
C ASN A 343 -43.06 1.93 -17.82
N LEU A 344 -43.84 1.35 -18.75
CA LEU A 344 -45.22 1.76 -18.98
C LEU A 344 -46.12 1.47 -17.77
N ALA A 345 -45.98 0.31 -17.14
CA ALA A 345 -46.74 -0.04 -15.93
C ALA A 345 -46.40 0.90 -14.76
N THR A 346 -45.12 1.17 -14.52
CA THR A 346 -44.69 2.11 -13.47
C THR A 346 -45.20 3.54 -13.75
N LEU A 347 -45.12 4.01 -15.00
CA LEU A 347 -45.66 5.30 -15.40
C LEU A 347 -47.16 5.39 -15.13
N LEU A 348 -47.92 4.35 -15.47
CA LEU A 348 -49.35 4.28 -15.19
C LEU A 348 -49.65 4.43 -13.71
N VAL A 349 -48.93 3.69 -12.85
CA VAL A 349 -49.09 3.77 -11.38
C VAL A 349 -48.80 5.18 -10.88
N VAL A 350 -47.69 5.80 -11.32
CA VAL A 350 -47.33 7.16 -10.92
C VAL A 350 -48.39 8.17 -11.38
N CYS A 351 -48.84 8.09 -12.63
CA CYS A 351 -49.92 8.94 -13.14
C CYS A 351 -51.22 8.77 -12.34
N CYS A 352 -51.58 7.54 -11.97
CA CYS A 352 -52.74 7.26 -11.12
C CYS A 352 -52.59 7.85 -9.71
N LEU A 353 -51.40 7.79 -9.11
CA LEU A 353 -51.12 8.39 -7.80
C LEU A 353 -51.21 9.92 -7.84
N ILE A 354 -50.57 10.55 -8.82
CA ILE A 354 -50.65 12.02 -9.00
C ILE A 354 -52.10 12.42 -9.23
N TYR A 355 -52.85 11.66 -10.03
CA TYR A 355 -54.28 11.91 -10.22
C TYR A 355 -55.06 11.82 -8.91
N GLY A 356 -54.80 10.79 -8.10
CA GLY A 356 -55.39 10.65 -6.76
C GLY A 356 -55.15 11.88 -5.90
N VAL A 357 -53.89 12.32 -5.78
CA VAL A 357 -53.50 13.50 -4.98
C VAL A 357 -54.18 14.77 -5.49
N VAL A 358 -54.07 15.05 -6.80
CA VAL A 358 -54.66 16.27 -7.38
C VAL A 358 -56.17 16.26 -7.24
N SER A 359 -56.82 15.10 -7.42
CA SER A 359 -58.27 14.97 -7.25
C SER A 359 -58.71 15.25 -5.81
N LEU A 360 -57.93 14.79 -4.82
CA LEU A 360 -58.20 15.03 -3.40
C LEU A 360 -58.05 16.51 -3.05
N VAL A 361 -56.98 17.15 -3.53
CA VAL A 361 -56.75 18.60 -3.34
C VAL A 361 -57.87 19.44 -3.97
N VAL A 362 -58.30 19.10 -5.19
CA VAL A 362 -59.42 19.79 -5.84
C VAL A 362 -60.72 19.57 -5.06
N ALA A 363 -60.95 18.38 -4.54
CA ALA A 363 -62.11 18.10 -3.69
C ALA A 363 -62.08 18.90 -2.39
N THR A 364 -60.94 19.00 -1.71
CA THR A 364 -60.82 19.78 -0.46
C THR A 364 -61.03 21.28 -0.70
N ILE A 365 -60.50 21.83 -1.79
CA ILE A 365 -60.71 23.23 -2.15
C ILE A 365 -62.19 23.49 -2.44
N ARG A 366 -62.90 22.53 -3.05
CA ARG A 366 -64.31 22.66 -3.36
C ARG A 366 -65.19 22.58 -2.11
N ASP A 367 -64.83 21.71 -1.17
CA ASP A 367 -65.52 21.53 0.12
C ASP A 367 -65.35 22.74 1.06
N HIS A 368 -64.27 23.51 0.91
CA HIS A 368 -64.06 24.78 1.64
C HIS A 368 -64.67 26.00 0.92
N GLN A 369 -65.27 25.83 -0.26
CA GLN A 369 -65.91 26.90 -1.04
C GLN A 369 -67.44 26.90 -0.92
N ASP A 370 -68.04 25.80 -0.48
CA ASP A 370 -69.44 25.68 -0.07
C ASP A 370 -69.56 26.00 1.43
#